data_AF-H0HXG9-F1
#
_entry.id   AF-H0HXG9-F1
#
_cell.length_a   1.000
_cell.length_b   1.000
_cell.length_c   1.000
_cell.angle_alpha   90.00
_cell.angle_beta   90.00
_cell.angle_gamma   90.00
#
_symmetry.space_group_name_H-M   'P 1'
#
loop_
_entity.id
_entity.type
_entity.pdbx_description
1 polymer ?
#
loop_
_entity_poly.entity_id
_entity_poly.type
_entity_poly.pdbx_seq_one_letter_code
_entity_poly.pdbx_strand_id
1 'polypeptide(L)'
;MSMTEGSAADWPDWWDKNSYDYTAHLTRRGWAWEFLRRNPAFRHDLAIALERAEWLERRTSLDIIASRVTLARWGVLFRGLSQA
;
A
#
# COMPACT_ATOMS: atom_id res chain seq x y z
N MET A 1 -16.16 -28.41 12.39
CA MET A 1 -15.50 -27.13 12.76
C MET A 1 -15.15 -26.42 11.46
N SER A 2 -15.98 -25.47 11.01
CA SER A 2 -15.64 -24.63 9.86
C SER A 2 -14.62 -23.61 10.31
N MET A 3 -13.39 -23.76 9.84
CA MET A 3 -12.42 -22.67 9.84
C MET A 3 -12.97 -21.65 8.85
N THR A 4 -13.41 -20.51 9.37
CA THR A 4 -13.67 -19.33 8.57
C THR A 4 -12.36 -18.92 7.90
N GLU A 5 -12.19 -19.33 6.65
CA GLU A 5 -11.15 -18.85 5.74
C GLU A 5 -11.30 -17.33 5.69
N GLY A 6 -10.45 -16.63 6.46
CA GLY A 6 -10.29 -15.20 6.32
C GLY A 6 -9.91 -14.92 4.88
N SER A 7 -10.83 -14.26 4.16
CA SER A 7 -10.70 -13.74 2.80
C SER A 7 -9.25 -13.76 2.27
N ALA A 8 -8.94 -14.75 1.44
CA ALA A 8 -7.74 -14.84 0.63
C ALA A 8 -7.73 -13.77 -0.50
N ALA A 9 -8.20 -12.56 -0.21
CA ALA A 9 -8.32 -11.49 -1.19
C ALA A 9 -6.99 -10.74 -1.33
N ASP A 10 -6.58 -10.57 -2.59
CA ASP A 10 -5.50 -9.73 -3.13
C ASP A 10 -4.06 -10.24 -3.20
N TRP A 11 -3.79 -11.52 -2.93
CA TRP A 11 -2.46 -12.07 -3.22
C TRP A 11 -2.43 -12.67 -4.63
N PRO A 12 -1.51 -12.22 -5.52
CA PRO A 12 -1.23 -12.95 -6.75
C PRO A 12 -0.83 -14.37 -6.39
N ASP A 13 -1.31 -15.36 -7.16
CA ASP A 13 -0.93 -16.75 -6.93
C ASP A 13 0.60 -16.87 -6.95
N TRP A 14 1.17 -17.20 -5.79
CA TRP A 14 2.62 -17.26 -5.61
C TRP A 14 3.25 -18.39 -6.42
N TRP A 15 2.45 -19.35 -6.89
CA TRP A 15 2.88 -20.44 -7.76
C TRP A 15 2.87 -20.05 -9.24
N ASP A 16 2.05 -19.06 -9.62
CA ASP A 16 2.03 -18.55 -10.98
C ASP A 16 3.18 -17.57 -11.21
N LYS A 17 4.19 -18.01 -11.94
CA LYS A 17 5.35 -17.17 -12.29
C LYS A 17 4.93 -15.96 -13.12
N ASN A 18 3.93 -16.09 -13.99
CA ASN A 18 3.49 -15.01 -14.88
C ASN A 18 2.88 -13.84 -14.10
N SER A 19 2.30 -14.13 -12.93
CA SER A 19 1.79 -13.11 -11.99
C SER A 19 2.88 -12.15 -11.47
N TYR A 20 4.16 -12.45 -11.68
CA TYR A 20 5.30 -11.62 -11.26
C TYR A 20 6.15 -11.11 -12.42
N ASP A 21 5.76 -11.28 -13.68
CA ASP A 21 6.56 -10.84 -14.85
C ASP A 21 6.87 -9.34 -14.81
N TYR A 22 5.96 -8.52 -14.27
CA TYR A 22 6.18 -7.08 -14.09
C TYR A 22 7.36 -6.77 -13.16
N THR A 23 7.70 -7.69 -12.23
CA THR A 23 8.78 -7.48 -11.25
C THR A 23 10.16 -7.40 -11.90
N ALA A 24 10.32 -7.98 -13.10
CA ALA A 24 11.54 -7.89 -13.89
C ALA A 24 11.92 -6.44 -14.25
N HIS A 25 10.93 -5.53 -14.27
CA HIS A 25 11.12 -4.12 -14.63
C HIS A 25 11.24 -3.21 -13.42
N LEU A 26 11.21 -3.75 -12.20
CA LEU A 26 11.24 -2.93 -10.99
C LEU A 26 12.64 -2.40 -10.70
N THR A 27 12.70 -1.10 -10.46
CA THR A 27 13.88 -0.48 -9.83
C THR A 27 14.04 -0.96 -8.39
N ARG A 28 15.18 -0.65 -7.75
CA ARG A 28 15.39 -0.93 -6.32
C ARG A 28 14.29 -0.32 -5.44
N ARG A 29 13.79 0.88 -5.78
CA ARG A 29 12.67 1.50 -5.05
C ARG A 29 11.36 0.76 -5.29
N GLY A 30 11.15 0.26 -6.50
CA GLY A 30 10.01 -0.61 -6.83
C GLY A 30 10.01 -1.87 -5.98
N TRP A 31 11.15 -2.55 -5.87
CA TRP A 31 11.30 -3.69 -4.96
C TRP A 31 11.05 -3.34 -3.50
N ALA A 32 11.60 -2.23 -3.01
CA ALA A 32 11.35 -1.78 -1.64
C ALA A 32 9.85 -1.56 -1.38
N TRP A 33 9.14 -0.97 -2.35
CA TRP A 33 7.68 -0.82 -2.28
C TRP A 33 6.95 -2.16 -2.29
N GLU A 34 7.34 -3.10 -3.14
CA GLU A 34 6.73 -4.43 -3.20
C GLU A 34 6.86 -5.21 -1.88
N PHE A 35 8.01 -5.14 -1.22
CA PHE A 35 8.20 -5.74 0.11
C PHE A 35 7.36 -5.00 1.17
N LEU A 36 7.37 -3.67 1.14
CA LEU A 36 6.67 -2.87 2.13
C LEU A 36 5.16 -3.08 2.08
N ARG A 37 4.53 -2.98 0.90
CA ARG A 37 3.06 -3.11 0.75
C ARG A 37 2.53 -4.49 1.16
N ARG A 38 3.41 -5.50 1.21
CA ARG A 38 3.11 -6.88 1.64
C ARG A 38 3.31 -7.11 3.12
N ASN A 39 3.97 -6.20 3.83
CA ASN A 39 4.19 -6.33 5.26
C ASN A 39 2.84 -6.14 6.02
N PRO A 40 2.40 -7.09 6.85
CA PRO A 40 1.10 -7.01 7.52
C PRO A 40 1.02 -5.86 8.53
N ALA A 41 2.12 -5.54 9.22
CA ALA A 41 2.16 -4.40 10.14
C ALA A 41 2.10 -3.07 9.38
N PHE A 42 2.73 -2.97 8.21
CA PHE A 42 2.56 -1.81 7.34
C PHE A 42 1.11 -1.67 6.85
N ARG A 43 0.48 -2.77 6.41
CA ARG A 43 -0.92 -2.76 5.97
C ARG A 43 -1.88 -2.30 7.08
N HIS A 44 -1.62 -2.71 8.32
CA HIS A 44 -2.38 -2.24 9.48
C HIS A 44 -2.21 -0.73 9.72
N ASP A 45 -0.97 -0.25 9.77
CA ASP A 45 -0.68 1.17 9.94
C ASP A 45 -1.27 2.02 8.79
N LEU A 46 -1.20 1.50 7.56
CA LEU A 46 -1.77 2.13 6.37
C LEU A 46 -3.30 2.22 6.47
N ALA A 47 -3.98 1.16 6.91
CA ALA A 47 -5.44 1.18 7.09
C ALA A 47 -5.86 2.28 8.09
N ILE A 48 -5.16 2.38 9.22
CA ILE A 48 -5.40 3.45 10.21
C ILE A 48 -5.17 4.84 9.60
N ALA A 49 -4.11 4.99 8.81
CA ALA A 49 -3.80 6.26 8.15
C ALA A 49 -4.86 6.65 7.11
N LEU A 50 -5.43 5.68 6.39
CA LEU A 50 -6.49 5.87 5.39
C LEU A 50 -7.85 6.18 6.02
N GLU A 51 -8.21 5.52 7.12
CA GLU A 51 -9.45 5.81 7.87
C GLU A 51 -9.52 7.27 8.34
N ARG A 52 -8.37 7.86 8.64
CA ARG A 52 -8.22 9.24 9.14
C ARG A 52 -7.83 10.22 8.05
N ALA A 53 -7.86 9.81 6.79
CA ALA A 53 -7.44 10.64 5.68
C ALA A 53 -8.60 11.50 5.14
N GLU A 54 -8.29 12.74 4.80
CA GLU A 54 -9.18 13.64 4.06
C GLU A 54 -8.92 13.46 2.56
N TRP A 55 -9.98 13.22 1.77
CA TRP A 55 -9.88 13.06 0.32
C TRP A 55 -9.76 14.43 -0.34
N LEU A 56 -8.62 14.69 -0.98
CA LEU A 56 -8.36 15.96 -1.66
C LEU A 56 -8.78 15.92 -3.12
N GLU A 57 -8.44 14.83 -3.82
CA GLU A 57 -8.74 14.66 -5.24
C GLU A 57 -8.94 13.19 -5.57
N ARG A 58 -9.97 12.89 -6.37
CA ARG A 58 -10.24 11.55 -6.89
C ARG A 58 -10.14 11.59 -8.40
N ARG A 59 -9.15 10.90 -8.98
CA ARG A 59 -8.98 10.77 -10.44
C ARG A 59 -9.26 9.34 -10.87
N THR A 60 -9.46 9.16 -12.18
CA THR A 60 -9.76 7.85 -12.78
C THR A 60 -8.72 6.77 -12.45
N SER A 61 -7.47 7.15 -12.19
CA SER A 61 -6.36 6.22 -11.90
C SER A 61 -5.52 6.59 -10.68
N LEU A 62 -5.86 7.67 -9.97
CA LEU A 62 -5.06 8.16 -8.86
C LEU A 62 -5.92 8.95 -7.87
N ASP A 63 -5.82 8.56 -6.61
CA ASP A 63 -6.43 9.30 -5.52
C ASP A 63 -5.37 10.04 -4.70
N ILE A 64 -5.66 11.30 -4.38
CA ILE A 64 -4.82 12.15 -3.54
C ILE A 64 -5.55 12.39 -2.23
N ILE A 65 -4.90 12.00 -1.15
CA ILE A 65 -5.42 12.12 0.20
C ILE A 65 -4.43 12.88 1.09
N ALA A 66 -4.96 13.55 2.11
CA ALA A 66 -4.19 14.10 3.22
C ALA A 66 -4.38 13.22 4.45
N SER A 67 -3.30 12.71 5.03
CA SER A 67 -3.36 12.03 6.32
C SER A 67 -2.57 12.78 7.37
N ARG A 68 -3.14 12.90 8.58
CA ARG A 68 -2.45 13.42 9.77
C ARG A 68 -1.60 12.35 10.43
N VAL A 69 -1.75 11.08 10.03
CA VAL A 69 -0.97 9.96 10.52
C VAL A 69 0.27 9.81 9.65
N THR A 70 1.44 9.85 10.28
CA THR A 70 2.72 9.66 9.57
C THR A 70 3.04 8.18 9.42
N LEU A 71 3.47 7.77 8.21
CA LEU A 71 4.05 6.45 7.96
C LEU A 71 5.58 6.52 7.78
N ALA A 72 6.22 7.63 8.18
CA ALA A 72 7.66 7.86 7.98
C ALA A 72 8.56 6.76 8.59
N ARG A 73 8.11 6.06 9.65
CA ARG A 73 8.80 4.89 10.22
C ARG A 73 9.07 3.77 9.20
N TRP A 74 8.30 3.73 8.11
CA TRP A 74 8.40 2.76 7.03
C TRP A 74 9.27 3.26 5.86
N GLY A 75 9.88 4.44 5.96
CA GLY A 75 10.71 5.03 4.92
C GLY A 75 9.94 5.61 3.74
N VAL A 76 8.62 5.71 3.83
CA VAL A 76 7.78 6.38 2.83
C VAL A 76 7.77 7.88 3.05
N LEU A 77 7.90 8.63 1.96
CA LEU A 77 7.91 10.09 1.96
C LEU A 77 6.60 10.59 1.35
N PHE A 78 5.87 11.41 2.10
CA PHE A 78 4.70 12.11 1.60
C PHE A 78 5.04 13.59 1.40
N ARG A 79 4.45 14.21 0.39
CA ARG A 79 4.51 15.67 0.27
C ARG A 79 3.76 16.26 1.47
N GLY A 80 4.43 17.10 2.24
CA GLY A 80 3.77 17.87 3.29
C GLY A 80 2.73 18.79 2.66
N LEU A 81 1.57 18.92 3.31
CA LEU A 81 0.65 19.99 2.98
C LEU A 81 1.31 21.31 3.36
N SER A 82 1.65 22.12 2.36
CA SER A 82 2.06 23.50 2.60
C SER A 82 0.87 24.21 3.26
N GLN A 83 1.00 24.61 4.52
CA GLN A 83 0.06 25.57 5.11
C GLN A 83 0.26 26.90 4.38
N ALA A 84 -0.79 27.38 3.72
CA ALA A 84 -0.88 28.75 3.22
C ALA A 84 -1.46 29.66 4.30
#